data_AF-N4WH62-F1
#
_entry.id   AF-N4WH62-F1
#
_cell.length_a   1.000
_cell.length_b   1.000
_cell.length_c   1.000
_cell.angle_alpha   90.00
_cell.angle_beta   90.00
_cell.angle_gamma   90.00
#
_symmetry.space_group_name_H-M   'P 1'
#
loop_
_entity.id
_entity.type
_entity.pdbx_description
1 polymer ?
#
loop_
_entity_poly.entity_id
_entity_poly.type
_entity_poly.pdbx_seq_one_letter_code
_entity_poly.pdbx_strand_id
1 'polypeptide(L)'
;MESSSSLGAKVAIPRLKRPDRQTVLPRPPRVRSEKVDKACNRCRKRKMRCSGTRPRCINCTKYDEDCIYYLSRRDRLREATYKSEVLSTLLEDIRGVLDDEHKKRIDDVLKEFDNDKPPPSPSVHTKSCNTQSMTSSSTKMDCDRQAF
;
A
#
# COMPACT_ATOMS: atom_id res chain seq x y z
N MET A 1 -22.52 33.36 -40.70
CA MET A 1 -22.73 34.28 -39.56
C MET A 1 -22.44 33.49 -38.30
N GLU A 2 -21.46 33.98 -37.54
CA GLU A 2 -20.69 33.27 -36.52
C GLU A 2 -21.45 32.78 -35.27
N SER A 3 -20.90 31.69 -34.75
CA SER A 3 -21.17 31.02 -33.48
C SER A 3 -21.03 31.92 -32.25
N SER A 4 -21.88 31.73 -31.24
CA SER A 4 -21.60 32.23 -29.89
C SER A 4 -22.25 31.33 -28.83
N SER A 5 -21.60 30.20 -28.55
CA SER A 5 -21.86 29.37 -27.37
C SER A 5 -21.11 29.95 -26.17
N SER A 6 -21.85 30.60 -25.26
CA SER A 6 -21.29 31.23 -24.06
C SER A 6 -20.70 30.20 -23.11
N LEU A 7 -19.41 30.31 -22.79
CA LEU A 7 -18.79 29.54 -21.72
C LEU A 7 -19.23 30.12 -20.36
N GLY A 8 -20.00 29.35 -19.60
CA GLY A 8 -20.49 29.74 -18.27
C GLY A 8 -19.35 30.05 -17.31
N ALA A 9 -19.28 31.29 -16.83
CA ALA A 9 -18.29 31.75 -15.87
C ALA A 9 -18.49 31.10 -14.49
N LYS A 10 -17.43 30.55 -13.90
CA LYS A 10 -17.43 30.07 -12.52
C LYS A 10 -17.34 31.25 -11.56
N VAL A 11 -18.41 31.51 -10.83
CA VAL A 11 -18.47 32.57 -9.81
C VAL A 11 -18.00 32.02 -8.46
N ALA A 12 -17.08 32.73 -7.79
CA ALA A 12 -16.66 32.39 -6.44
C ALA A 12 -17.82 32.63 -5.46
N ILE A 13 -18.27 31.59 -4.75
CA ILE A 13 -19.30 31.73 -3.72
C ILE A 13 -18.67 32.38 -2.47
N PRO A 14 -19.16 33.55 -2.02
CA PRO A 14 -18.65 34.19 -0.81
C PRO A 14 -18.88 33.32 0.42
N ARG A 15 -17.88 33.24 1.31
CA ARG A 15 -18.03 32.57 2.60
C ARG A 15 -18.97 33.39 3.49
N LEU A 16 -20.23 32.96 3.60
CA LEU A 16 -21.16 33.51 4.59
C LEU A 16 -20.52 33.42 5.98
N LYS A 17 -20.35 34.58 6.64
CA LYS A 17 -19.93 34.64 8.04
C LYS A 17 -20.95 33.85 8.85
N ARG A 18 -20.56 32.70 9.38
CA ARG A 18 -21.40 31.95 10.32
C ARG A 18 -21.69 32.87 11.50
N PRO A 19 -22.96 33.10 11.87
CA PRO A 19 -23.28 33.83 13.08
C PRO A 19 -22.64 33.09 14.24
N ASP A 20 -21.92 33.85 15.08
CA ASP A 20 -21.23 33.35 16.24
C ASP A 20 -22.27 32.81 17.22
N ARG A 21 -22.53 31.50 17.16
CA ARG A 21 -23.25 30.78 18.22
C ARG A 21 -22.30 30.63 19.41
N GLN A 22 -22.00 31.77 20.05
CA GLN A 22 -21.26 31.83 21.29
C GLN A 22 -22.20 31.56 22.46
N THR A 23 -22.64 30.30 22.54
CA THR A 23 -23.13 29.66 23.76
C THR A 23 -22.49 28.27 23.86
N VAL A 24 -21.16 28.25 23.91
CA VAL A 24 -20.39 27.02 24.03
C VAL A 24 -20.12 26.77 25.52
N LEU A 25 -20.96 25.93 26.14
CA LEU A 25 -20.58 25.21 27.35
C LEU A 25 -19.18 24.60 27.16
N PRO A 26 -18.31 24.54 28.20
CA PRO A 26 -16.98 23.97 28.09
C PRO A 26 -17.06 22.59 27.46
N ARG A 27 -16.63 22.49 26.21
CA ARG A 27 -16.67 21.24 25.46
C ARG A 27 -15.75 20.30 26.23
N PRO A 28 -16.26 19.18 26.79
CA PRO A 28 -15.45 18.32 27.63
C PRO A 28 -14.19 17.93 26.85
N PRO A 29 -13.02 17.87 27.52
CA PRO A 29 -11.77 17.55 26.85
C PRO A 29 -12.00 16.27 26.06
N ARG A 30 -11.95 16.38 24.72
CA ARG A 30 -11.98 15.17 23.89
C ARG A 30 -10.73 14.42 24.28
N VAL A 31 -10.92 13.32 24.99
CA VAL A 31 -9.94 12.26 25.05
C VAL A 31 -9.67 11.93 23.59
N ARG A 32 -8.55 12.45 23.06
CA ARG A 32 -8.13 12.18 21.70
C ARG A 32 -7.76 10.71 21.73
N SER A 33 -8.71 9.86 21.37
CA SER A 33 -8.46 8.43 21.18
C SER A 33 -7.16 8.31 20.39
N GLU A 34 -6.18 7.60 20.95
CA GLU A 34 -4.85 7.46 20.36
C GLU A 34 -4.99 7.17 18.87
N LYS A 35 -4.24 7.92 18.06
CA LYS A 35 -4.26 7.71 16.61
C LYS A 35 -3.68 6.32 16.38
N VAL A 36 -4.48 5.46 15.78
CA VAL A 36 -4.07 4.12 15.41
C VAL A 36 -3.18 4.22 14.18
N ASP A 37 -1.92 3.78 14.29
CA ASP A 37 -0.96 3.82 13.18
C ASP A 37 -1.41 2.96 11.99
N LYS A 38 -2.08 1.84 12.28
CA LYS A 38 -2.52 0.88 11.26
C LYS A 38 -3.94 0.41 11.52
N ALA A 39 -4.85 0.73 10.59
CA ALA A 39 -6.19 0.14 10.59
C ALA A 39 -6.14 -1.35 10.18
N CYS A 40 -7.04 -2.17 10.74
CA CYS A 40 -7.24 -3.55 10.31
C CYS A 40 -7.73 -3.61 8.84
N ASN A 41 -7.63 -4.77 8.22
CA ASN A 41 -7.96 -4.95 6.80
C ASN A 41 -9.43 -4.65 6.50
N ARG A 42 -10.33 -5.07 7.38
CA ARG A 42 -11.75 -4.84 7.19
C ARG A 42 -12.11 -3.35 7.21
N CYS A 43 -11.59 -2.61 8.19
CA CYS A 43 -11.80 -1.16 8.25
C CYS A 43 -11.15 -0.44 7.06
N ARG A 44 -9.98 -0.90 6.58
CA ARG A 44 -9.38 -0.39 5.34
C ARG A 44 -10.28 -0.65 4.12
N LYS A 45 -10.78 -1.88 3.95
CA LYS A 45 -11.66 -2.27 2.85
C LYS A 45 -12.95 -1.45 2.85
N ARG A 46 -13.53 -1.20 4.03
CA ARG A 46 -14.74 -0.37 4.21
C ARG A 46 -14.48 1.15 4.31
N LYS A 47 -13.23 1.60 4.21
CA LYS A 47 -12.81 3.01 4.33
C LYS A 47 -13.36 3.70 5.59
N MET A 48 -13.43 2.98 6.70
CA MET A 48 -13.98 3.46 7.97
C MET A 48 -12.89 3.57 9.05
N ARG A 49 -13.13 4.40 10.06
CA ARG A 49 -12.17 4.61 11.15
C ARG A 49 -12.00 3.33 11.98
N CYS A 50 -10.76 2.86 12.09
CA CYS A 50 -10.43 1.73 12.97
C CYS A 50 -10.06 2.25 14.37
N SER A 51 -10.58 1.59 15.41
CA SER A 51 -10.29 1.93 16.81
C SER A 51 -8.97 1.34 17.30
N GLY A 52 -8.36 0.39 16.57
CA GLY A 52 -7.03 -0.14 16.91
C GLY A 52 -6.95 -1.02 18.16
N THR A 53 -8.06 -1.22 18.87
CA THR A 53 -8.15 -2.10 20.03
C THR A 53 -7.74 -3.53 19.65
N ARG A 54 -6.89 -4.17 20.46
CA ARG A 54 -6.44 -5.56 20.27
C ARG A 54 -7.10 -6.45 21.34
N PRO A 55 -7.57 -7.66 21.02
CA PRO A 55 -7.37 -8.41 19.76
C PRO A 55 -8.31 -8.04 18.60
N ARG A 56 -9.49 -7.46 18.88
CA ARG A 56 -10.47 -7.03 17.86
C ARG A 56 -10.78 -5.54 17.95
N CYS A 57 -10.89 -4.89 16.81
CA CYS A 57 -11.30 -3.49 16.69
C CYS A 57 -12.79 -3.33 17.09
N ILE A 58 -13.19 -2.22 17.73
CA ILE A 58 -14.60 -2.00 18.16
C ILE A 58 -15.62 -2.25 17.03
N ASN A 59 -15.35 -1.79 15.81
CA ASN A 59 -16.26 -2.02 14.67
C ASN A 59 -16.29 -3.51 14.30
N CYS A 60 -15.14 -4.17 14.34
CA CYS A 60 -15.02 -5.59 14.07
C CYS A 60 -15.74 -6.42 15.14
N THR A 61 -15.74 -5.96 16.39
CA THR A 61 -16.56 -6.49 17.48
C THR A 61 -18.05 -6.34 17.20
N LYS A 62 -18.50 -5.15 16.80
CA LYS A 62 -19.92 -4.87 16.56
C LYS A 62 -20.56 -5.64 15.41
N TYR A 63 -19.78 -5.96 14.38
CA TYR A 63 -20.28 -6.63 13.19
C TYR A 63 -19.88 -8.11 13.11
N ASP A 64 -19.22 -8.65 14.15
CA ASP A 64 -18.76 -10.04 14.21
C ASP A 64 -18.11 -10.57 12.92
N GLU A 65 -17.20 -9.77 12.38
CA GLU A 65 -16.38 -10.15 11.22
C GLU A 65 -14.89 -10.13 11.56
N ASP A 66 -14.10 -10.77 10.71
CA ASP A 66 -12.67 -10.98 10.90
C ASP A 66 -11.88 -9.67 11.03
N CYS A 67 -11.16 -9.57 12.14
CA CYS A 67 -10.30 -8.43 12.47
C CYS A 67 -8.83 -8.76 12.22
N ILE A 68 -8.46 -8.94 10.95
CA ILE A 68 -7.09 -9.28 10.60
C ILE A 68 -6.27 -8.02 10.33
N TYR A 69 -5.03 -7.98 10.81
CA TYR A 69 -4.04 -6.95 10.48
C TYR A 69 -2.96 -7.58 9.60
N TYR A 70 -3.05 -7.39 8.28
CA TYR A 70 -2.02 -7.92 7.38
C TYR A 70 -0.73 -7.08 7.47
N LEU A 71 0.40 -7.77 7.43
CA LEU A 71 1.71 -7.17 7.13
C LEU A 71 1.65 -6.41 5.81
N SER A 72 2.30 -5.24 5.75
CA SER A 72 2.35 -4.48 4.50
C SER A 72 3.11 -5.28 3.44
N ARG A 73 2.92 -4.95 2.15
CA ARG A 73 3.68 -5.60 1.06
C ARG A 73 5.18 -5.53 1.30
N ARG A 74 5.68 -4.42 1.85
CA ARG A 74 7.08 -4.23 2.22
C ARG A 74 7.50 -5.18 3.35
N ASP A 75 6.68 -5.30 4.40
CA ASP A 75 7.00 -6.18 5.54
C ASP A 75 7.01 -7.64 5.11
N ARG A 76 6.05 -8.06 4.27
CA ARG A 76 6.02 -9.43 3.71
C ARG A 76 7.25 -9.74 2.87
N LEU A 77 7.72 -8.77 2.08
CA LEU A 77 8.92 -8.95 1.27
C LEU A 77 10.17 -9.08 2.15
N ARG A 78 10.29 -8.25 3.19
CA ARG A 78 11.39 -8.35 4.18
C ARG A 78 11.39 -9.68 4.92
N GLU A 79 10.21 -10.15 5.34
CA GLU A 79 10.05 -11.45 5.97
C GLU A 79 10.49 -12.59 5.04
N ALA A 80 10.13 -12.52 3.76
CA ALA A 80 10.51 -13.52 2.77
C ALA A 80 12.03 -13.52 2.52
N THR A 81 12.66 -12.35 2.39
CA THR A 81 14.12 -12.25 2.22
C THR A 81 14.86 -12.76 3.44
N TYR A 82 14.40 -12.40 4.65
CA TYR A 82 14.98 -12.88 5.90
C TYR A 82 14.88 -14.40 6.02
N LYS A 83 13.71 -14.98 5.70
CA LYS A 83 13.54 -16.44 5.70
C LYS A 83 14.44 -17.12 4.68
N SER A 84 14.58 -16.56 3.48
CA SER A 84 15.48 -17.10 2.47
C SER A 84 16.93 -17.12 2.97
N GLU A 85 17.38 -16.02 3.57
CA GLU A 85 18.73 -15.89 4.11
C GLU A 85 18.98 -16.89 5.24
N VAL A 86 18.06 -17.00 6.21
CA VAL A 86 18.17 -17.96 7.32
C VAL A 86 18.18 -19.41 6.84
N LEU A 87 17.35 -19.74 5.83
CA LEU A 87 17.35 -21.09 5.26
C LEU A 87 18.67 -21.38 4.54
N SER A 88 19.21 -20.41 3.80
CA SER A 88 20.51 -20.55 3.14
C SER A 88 21.63 -20.82 4.16
N THR A 89 21.70 -20.05 5.26
CA THR A 89 22.71 -20.26 6.30
C THR A 89 22.58 -21.63 6.97
N LEU A 90 21.34 -22.06 7.25
CA LEU A 90 21.09 -23.38 7.86
C LEU A 90 21.58 -24.52 6.95
N LEU A 91 21.38 -24.39 5.63
CA LEU A 91 21.84 -25.39 4.67
C LEU A 91 23.36 -25.45 4.58
N GLU A 92 24.06 -24.31 4.67
CA GLU A 92 25.53 -24.27 4.75
C GLU A 92 26.06 -24.93 6.03
N ASP A 93 25.42 -24.68 7.17
CA ASP A 93 25.79 -25.28 8.45
C ASP A 93 25.62 -26.81 8.42
N ILE A 94 24.49 -27.30 7.89
CA ILE A 94 24.21 -28.72 7.76
C ILE A 94 25.18 -29.37 6.77
N ARG A 95 25.55 -28.69 5.69
CA ARG A 95 26.59 -29.15 4.74
C ARG A 95 27.93 -29.40 5.44
N GLY A 96 28.29 -28.64 6.47
CA GLY A 96 29.52 -28.86 7.25
C GLY A 96 29.56 -30.21 7.98
N VAL A 97 28.39 -30.74 8.38
CA VAL A 97 28.24 -31.93 9.23
C VAL A 97 27.92 -33.20 8.42
N LEU A 98 27.53 -33.06 7.16
CA LEU A 98 27.14 -34.16 6.28
C LEU A 98 28.34 -34.92 5.69
N ASP A 99 28.16 -36.21 5.40
CA ASP A 99 29.12 -37.04 4.65
C ASP A 99 29.32 -36.51 3.22
N ASP A 100 30.47 -36.82 2.61
CA ASP A 100 30.87 -36.29 1.30
C ASP A 100 29.84 -36.57 0.19
N GLU A 101 29.09 -37.67 0.31
CA GLU A 101 27.99 -38.01 -0.60
C GLU A 101 26.85 -36.97 -0.57
N HIS A 102 26.49 -36.52 0.63
CA HIS A 102 25.38 -35.57 0.84
C HIS A 102 25.84 -34.13 0.57
N LYS A 103 27.10 -33.80 0.87
CA LYS A 103 27.72 -32.51 0.49
C LYS A 103 27.69 -32.31 -1.02
N LYS A 104 28.10 -33.33 -1.78
CA LYS A 104 28.08 -33.30 -3.25
C LYS A 104 26.66 -33.10 -3.79
N ARG A 105 25.68 -33.77 -3.19
CA ARG A 105 24.26 -33.62 -3.57
C ARG A 105 23.71 -32.20 -3.30
N ILE A 106 24.16 -31.53 -2.25
CA ILE A 106 23.79 -30.14 -1.96
C ILE A 106 24.46 -29.17 -2.93
N ASP A 107 25.75 -29.35 -3.22
CA ASP A 107 26.49 -28.51 -4.17
C ASP A 107 25.91 -28.58 -5.59
N ASP A 108 25.54 -29.79 -6.04
CA ASP A 108 24.89 -29.99 -7.34
C ASP A 108 23.55 -29.25 -7.42
N VAL A 109 22.75 -29.24 -6.34
CA VAL A 109 21.46 -28.55 -6.28
C VAL A 109 21.63 -27.03 -6.18
N LEU A 110 22.57 -26.52 -5.36
CA LEU A 110 22.80 -25.08 -5.23
C LEU A 110 23.28 -24.45 -6.55
N LYS A 111 24.10 -25.18 -7.32
CA LYS A 111 24.60 -24.74 -8.62
C LYS A 111 23.50 -24.57 -9.68
N GLU A 112 22.41 -25.32 -9.56
CA GLU A 112 21.25 -25.14 -10.43
C GLU A 112 20.50 -23.84 -10.10
N PHE A 113 20.43 -23.46 -8.82
CA PHE A 113 19.71 -22.27 -8.34
C PHE A 113 20.47 -20.94 -8.51
N ASP A 114 21.80 -20.95 -8.68
CA ASP A 114 22.57 -19.72 -8.96
C ASP A 114 22.19 -19.04 -10.29
N ASN A 115 21.53 -19.78 -11.19
CA ASN A 115 21.01 -19.25 -12.45
C ASN A 115 19.69 -18.48 -12.29
N ASP A 116 19.05 -18.56 -11.13
CA ASP A 116 17.81 -17.85 -10.77
C ASP A 116 18.08 -16.61 -9.91
N LYS A 117 19.28 -16.00 -9.99
CA LYS A 117 19.50 -14.69 -9.39
C LYS A 117 18.59 -13.68 -10.12
N PRO A 118 17.52 -13.16 -9.48
CA PRO A 118 16.68 -12.17 -10.13
C PRO A 118 17.57 -10.97 -10.50
N PRO A 119 17.43 -10.41 -11.71
CA PRO A 119 18.23 -9.27 -12.13
C PRO A 119 18.11 -8.16 -11.09
N PRO A 120 19.19 -7.39 -10.83
CA PRO A 120 19.11 -6.24 -9.95
C PRO A 120 17.93 -5.40 -10.40
N SER A 121 16.95 -5.25 -9.50
CA SER A 121 15.70 -4.55 -9.76
C SER A 121 15.99 -3.21 -10.45
N PRO A 122 15.33 -2.86 -11.57
CA PRO A 122 15.57 -1.58 -12.20
C PRO A 122 15.25 -0.49 -11.17
N SER A 123 16.23 0.39 -10.93
CA SER A 123 16.08 1.61 -10.16
C SER A 123 14.76 2.27 -10.55
N VAL A 124 13.81 2.30 -9.61
CA VAL A 124 12.60 3.11 -9.75
C VAL A 124 13.07 4.55 -9.73
N HIS A 125 13.40 5.08 -10.91
CA HIS A 125 13.51 6.51 -11.13
C HIS A 125 12.13 7.08 -10.79
N THR A 126 12.04 7.72 -9.63
CA THR A 126 10.96 8.63 -9.30
C THR A 126 11.03 9.78 -10.30
N LYS A 127 10.38 9.63 -11.45
CA LYS A 127 10.17 10.73 -12.37
C LYS A 127 9.15 11.67 -11.73
N SER A 128 9.69 12.70 -11.08
CA SER A 128 8.99 13.92 -10.73
C SER A 128 8.31 14.44 -12.00
N CYS A 129 6.98 14.44 -12.02
CA CYS A 129 6.21 15.04 -13.10
C CYS A 129 6.32 16.56 -12.98
N ASN A 130 7.32 17.14 -13.65
CA ASN A 130 7.37 18.57 -13.90
C ASN A 130 6.46 18.87 -15.09
N THR A 131 5.41 19.63 -14.83
CA THR A 131 4.47 20.16 -15.81
C THR A 131 5.18 21.11 -16.76
N GLN A 132 5.40 20.67 -18.01
CA GLN A 132 5.55 21.60 -19.13
C GLN A 132 4.75 21.09 -20.34
N SER A 133 3.74 21.89 -20.65
CA SER A 133 3.03 22.01 -21.91
C SER A 133 3.95 22.02 -23.14
N MET A 134 3.58 21.32 -24.22
CA MET A 134 3.07 21.91 -25.47
C MET A 134 2.97 20.87 -26.63
N THR A 135 1.81 20.93 -27.29
CA THR A 135 1.52 20.75 -28.73
C THR A 135 1.75 19.43 -29.49
N SER A 136 0.60 18.94 -30.00
CA SER A 136 0.29 18.47 -31.37
C SER A 136 0.50 17.02 -31.80
N SER A 137 -0.67 16.42 -32.11
CA SER A 137 -1.00 15.58 -33.28
C SER A 137 -0.97 14.05 -33.17
N SER A 138 -2.19 13.52 -33.02
CA SER A 138 -2.81 12.37 -33.69
C SER A 138 -2.09 11.02 -33.71
N THR A 139 -2.63 10.06 -32.95
CA THR A 139 -3.43 8.94 -33.50
C THR A 139 -4.23 8.32 -32.36
N LYS A 140 -5.54 8.14 -32.60
CA LYS A 140 -6.46 7.45 -31.69
C LYS A 140 -6.23 5.95 -31.82
N MET A 141 -6.09 5.25 -30.71
CA MET A 141 -6.45 3.84 -30.62
C MET A 141 -7.26 3.66 -29.34
N ASP A 142 -8.59 3.61 -29.53
CA ASP A 142 -9.54 3.18 -28.53
C ASP A 142 -9.31 1.69 -28.23
N CYS A 143 -9.05 1.36 -26.97
CA CYS A 143 -9.06 -0.02 -26.49
C CYS A 143 -10.10 -0.11 -25.37
N ASP A 144 -11.35 -0.18 -25.79
CA ASP A 144 -12.49 -0.62 -24.99
C ASP A 144 -12.26 -2.10 -24.64
N ARG A 145 -12.15 -2.44 -23.35
CA ARG A 145 -12.53 -3.78 -22.89
C ARG A 145 -13.00 -3.79 -21.44
N GLN A 146 -14.33 -3.85 -21.34
CA GLN A 146 -15.15 -4.31 -20.22
C GLN A 146 -14.52 -5.47 -19.44
N ALA A 147 -14.53 -5.39 -18.10
CA ALA A 147 -14.38 -6.54 -17.22
C ALA A 147 -15.59 -6.62 -16.29
N PHE A 148 -16.25 -7.78 -16.31
CA PHE A 148 -17.21 -8.23 -15.31
C PHE A 148 -16.52 -8.48 -13.96
#